data_AF-A0A945J2V2-F1
#
_entry.id   AF-A0A945J2V2-F1
#
_cell.length_a   1.000
_cell.length_b   1.000
_cell.length_c   1.000
_cell.angle_alpha   90.00
_cell.angle_beta   90.00
_cell.angle_gamma   90.00
#
_symmetry.space_group_name_H-M   'P 1'
#
loop_
_entity.id
_entity.type
_entity.pdbx_description
1 polymer ?
#
loop_
_entity_poly.entity_id
_entity_poly.type
_entity_poly.pdbx_seq_one_letter_code
_entity_poly.pdbx_strand_id
1 'polypeptide(L)' 'PDQWQYFQGANIIAKVENDTNFDGKVDYWEYFDPSGKLQKKEVDRNFDGKPDMVQDQ' A
#
# COMPACT_ATOMS: atom_id res chain seq x y z
N PRO A 1 -6.73 6.06 10.97
CA PRO A 1 -6.12 5.02 10.13
C PRO A 1 -4.63 5.26 10.26
N ASP A 2 -3.86 4.20 10.43
CA ASP A 2 -2.41 4.35 10.45
C ASP A 2 -1.90 4.21 9.02
N GLN A 3 -1.07 5.16 8.58
CA GLN A 3 -0.53 5.19 7.23
C GLN A 3 0.98 5.31 7.27
N TRP A 4 1.65 4.43 6.55
CA TRP A 4 3.10 4.47 6.34
C TRP A 4 3.40 4.75 4.88
N GLN A 5 4.33 5.67 4.64
CA GLN A 5 4.81 6.01 3.32
C GLN A 5 6.30 5.75 3.23
N TYR A 6 6.69 4.97 2.22
CA TYR A 6 8.06 4.62 1.92
C TYR A 6 8.49 5.39 0.69
N PHE A 7 9.62 6.10 0.82
CA PHE A 7 10.18 6.92 -0.25
C PHE A 7 11.43 6.26 -0.82
N GLN A 8 11.58 6.30 -2.14
CA GLN A 8 12.81 6.00 -2.85
C GLN A 8 13.49 7.32 -3.22
N GLY A 9 14.70 7.53 -2.69
CA GLY A 9 15.44 8.78 -2.91
C GLY A 9 14.82 9.97 -2.17
N ALA A 10 14.93 11.17 -2.76
CA ALA A 10 14.61 12.40 -2.04
C ALA A 10 13.11 12.65 -1.87
N ASN A 11 12.25 12.28 -2.84
CA ASN A 11 10.83 12.63 -2.84
C ASN A 11 9.93 11.69 -3.69
N ILE A 12 10.40 10.51 -4.09
CA ILE A 12 9.57 9.57 -4.86
C ILE A 12 8.92 8.61 -3.89
N ILE A 13 7.59 8.56 -3.85
CA ILE A 13 6.88 7.52 -3.10
C ILE A 13 7.11 6.20 -3.84
N ALA A 14 7.57 5.18 -3.13
CA ALA A 14 7.78 3.84 -3.65
C ALA A 14 6.69 2.87 -3.17
N LYS A 15 6.22 3.06 -1.92
CA LYS A 15 5.19 2.22 -1.34
C LYS A 15 4.35 3.00 -0.33
N VAL A 16 3.05 2.74 -0.30
CA VAL A 16 2.14 3.23 0.73
C VAL A 16 1.45 2.03 1.37
N GLU A 17 1.33 2.06 2.68
CA GLU A 17 0.62 1.08 3.50
C GLU A 17 -0.41 1.80 4.34
N ASN A 18 -1.64 1.30 4.39
CA ASN A 18 -2.67 1.80 5.29
C ASN A 18 -3.28 0.66 6.10
N ASP A 19 -3.51 0.96 7.38
CA ASP A 19 -4.35 0.22 8.29
C ASP A 19 -5.60 1.07 8.54
N THR A 20 -6.71 0.67 7.93
CA THR A 20 -8.00 1.37 8.01
C THR A 20 -8.84 0.95 9.21
N ASN A 21 -8.61 -0.24 9.77
CA ASN A 21 -9.37 -0.79 10.89
C ASN A 21 -8.68 -0.62 12.26
N PHE A 22 -7.44 -0.11 12.27
CA PHE A 22 -6.58 0.12 13.43
C PHE A 22 -6.26 -1.14 14.24
N ASP A 23 -6.22 -2.30 13.59
CA ASP A 23 -5.86 -3.56 14.24
C ASP A 23 -4.34 -3.80 14.32
N GLY A 24 -3.55 -2.88 13.76
CA GLY A 24 -2.09 -2.94 13.69
C GLY A 24 -1.58 -3.76 12.50
N LYS A 25 -2.46 -4.24 11.63
CA LYS A 25 -2.13 -4.89 10.37
C LYS A 25 -2.56 -3.99 9.22
N VAL A 26 -1.67 -3.88 8.24
CA VAL A 26 -1.97 -3.17 7.00
C VAL A 26 -3.04 -3.96 6.25
N ASP A 27 -4.03 -3.25 5.73
CA ASP A 27 -5.12 -3.80 4.91
C ASP A 27 -5.10 -3.25 3.47
N TYR A 28 -4.18 -2.33 3.18
CA TYR A 28 -4.10 -1.67 1.88
C TYR A 28 -2.65 -1.31 1.54
N TRP A 29 -2.21 -1.71 0.35
CA TRP A 29 -0.87 -1.44 -0.18
C TRP A 29 -0.93 -0.82 -1.57
N GLU A 30 -0.11 0.18 -1.81
CA GLU A 30 0.14 0.75 -3.14
C GLU A 30 1.64 0.77 -3.41
N TYR A 31 2.03 0.37 -4.62
CA TYR A 31 3.41 0.36 -5.09
C TYR A 31 3.53 1.27 -6.29
N PHE A 32 4.57 2.09 -6.29
CA PHE A 32 4.81 3.09 -7.30
C PHE A 32 6.16 2.84 -7.99
N ASP A 33 6.20 3.11 -9.28
CA ASP A 33 7.42 3.11 -10.09
C ASP A 33 8.32 4.32 -9.75
N PRO A 34 9.63 4.32 -10.08
CA PRO A 34 10.50 5.48 -9.91
C PRO A 34 10.02 6.78 -10.60
N SER A 35 9.11 6.67 -11.57
CA SER A 35 8.41 7.81 -12.18
C SER A 35 7.24 8.37 -11.36
N GLY A 36 6.93 7.77 -10.20
CA GLY A 36 5.81 8.14 -9.34
C GLY A 36 4.44 7.62 -9.80
N LYS A 37 4.41 6.68 -10.74
CA LYS A 37 3.16 6.07 -11.24
C LYS A 37 2.80 4.84 -10.44
N LEU A 38 1.53 4.68 -10.11
CA LEU A 38 1.01 3.47 -9.46
C LEU A 38 1.24 2.28 -10.39
N GLN A 39 2.01 1.30 -9.92
CA GLN A 39 2.27 0.05 -10.65
C GLN A 39 1.41 -1.09 -10.12
N LYS A 40 1.16 -1.11 -8.81
CA LYS A 40 0.43 -2.20 -8.18
C LYS A 40 -0.35 -1.71 -6.98
N LYS A 41 -1.53 -2.28 -6.78
CA LYS A 41 -2.38 -2.05 -5.62
C LYS A 41 -2.86 -3.37 -5.05
N GLU A 42 -2.75 -3.51 -3.74
CA GLU A 42 -3.21 -4.68 -3.00
C GLU A 42 -4.20 -4.23 -1.92
N VAL A 43 -5.29 -4.96 -1.72
CA VAL A 43 -6.31 -4.63 -0.71
C VAL A 43 -6.78 -5.91 -0.04
N ASP A 44 -6.73 -5.93 1.28
CA ASP A 44 -7.37 -6.90 2.17
C ASP A 44 -8.66 -6.26 2.71
N ARG A 45 -9.82 -6.81 2.31
CA ARG A 45 -11.13 -6.28 2.73
C ARG A 45 -11.70 -7.04 3.91
N ASN A 46 -11.20 -8.24 4.16
CA ASN A 46 -11.69 -9.13 5.19
C ASN A 46 -10.82 -9.06 6.48
N PHE A 47 -9.70 -8.33 6.42
CA PHE A 47 -8.74 -8.08 7.48
C PHE A 47 -8.09 -9.37 8.03
N ASP A 48 -7.91 -10.38 7.16
CA ASP A 48 -7.26 -11.64 7.52
C ASP A 48 -5.73 -11.57 7.43
N GLY A 49 -5.18 -10.43 6.97
CA GLY A 49 -3.77 -10.18 6.75
C GLY A 49 -3.27 -10.65 5.38
N LYS A 50 -4.17 -11.01 4.47
CA LYS A 50 -3.86 -11.39 3.09
C LYS A 50 -4.65 -10.52 2.13
N PRO A 51 -4.02 -10.00 1.06
CA PRO A 51 -4.75 -9.26 0.05
C PRO A 51 -5.82 -10.13 -0.62
N ASP A 52 -7.07 -9.71 -0.52
CA ASP A 52 -8.19 -10.25 -1.29
C ASP A 52 -8.12 -9.81 -2.77
N MET A 53 -7.57 -8.63 -3.01
CA MET A 53 -7.46 -8.02 -4.32
C MET A 53 -6.04 -7.60 -4.60
N VAL A 54 -5.55 -7.97 -5.79
CA VAL A 54 -4.30 -7.48 -6.36
C VAL A 54 -4.60 -6.95 -7.74
N GLN A 55 -4.21 -5.71 -7.99
CA GLN A 55 -4.35 -5.04 -9.28
C GLN A 55 -2.99 -4.51 -9.71
N ASP A 56 -2.47 -5.10 -10.78
CA ASP A 56 -1.27 -4.63 -11.48
C ASP A 56 -1.69 -3.70 -12.65
N GLN A 57 -0.92 -2.63 -12.90
CA GLN A 57 -1.15 -1.63 -13.95
C GLN A 57 -0.15 -1.73 -15.10
#